data_AF-A0A953CC16-F1
#
_entry.id   AF-A0A953CC16-F1
#
_cell.length_a   1.000
_cell.length_b   1.000
_cell.length_c   1.000
_cell.angle_alpha   90.00
_cell.angle_beta   90.00
_cell.angle_gamma   90.00
#
_symmetry.space_group_name_H-M   'P 1'
#
loop_
_entity.id
_entity.type
_entity.pdbx_description
1 polymer ?
#
loop_
_entity_poly.entity_id
_entity_poly.type
_entity_poly.pdbx_seq_one_letter_code
_entity_poly.pdbx_strand_id
1 'polypeptide(L)'
;MIDILECLEKYGERLDSQIAEETGVPLAAVRERAAGLAATGALITCSVTRFANGDRVDAWLYRRSGYIPPAAPGRKAKPKTPQA
;
A
#
# COMPACT_ATOMS: atom_id res chain seq x y z
N MET A 1 -12.63 1.58 12.17
CA MET A 1 -12.40 0.55 11.15
C MET A 1 -12.06 1.29 9.88
N ILE A 2 -10.84 1.12 9.37
CA ILE A 2 -10.31 1.83 8.20
C ILE A 2 -10.41 0.86 7.00
N ASP A 3 -10.78 1.32 5.81
CA ASP A 3 -10.81 0.47 4.61
C ASP A 3 -9.39 0.15 4.10
N ILE A 4 -9.24 -0.94 3.31
CA ILE A 4 -7.95 -1.32 2.70
C ILE A 4 -7.38 -0.17 1.87
N LEU A 5 -8.23 0.53 1.10
CA LEU A 5 -7.79 1.63 0.25
C LEU A 5 -7.34 2.84 1.07
N GLU A 6 -7.98 3.13 2.20
CA GLU A 6 -7.60 4.21 3.12
C GLU A 6 -6.29 3.87 3.85
N CYS A 7 -6.12 2.62 4.28
CA CYS A 7 -4.87 2.12 4.84
C CYS A 7 -3.69 2.34 3.88
N LEU A 8 -3.90 2.05 2.60
CA LEU A 8 -2.88 2.22 1.57
C LEU A 8 -2.60 3.68 1.21
N GLU A 9 -3.55 4.60 1.33
CA GLU A 9 -3.26 6.04 1.19
C GLU A 9 -2.39 6.56 2.33
N LYS A 10 -2.69 6.12 3.56
CA LYS A 10 -1.98 6.54 4.76
C LYS A 10 -0.50 6.12 4.74
N TYR A 11 -0.22 4.92 4.23
CA TYR A 11 1.11 4.32 4.28
C TYR A 11 1.81 4.19 2.91
N GLY A 12 1.09 4.39 1.81
CA GLY A 12 1.56 4.21 0.43
C GLY A 12 1.55 2.74 -0.01
N GLU A 13 2.25 1.88 0.73
CA GLU A 13 2.28 0.44 0.52
C GLU A 13 2.24 -0.32 1.86
N ARG A 14 1.57 -1.47 1.88
CA ARG A 14 1.48 -2.33 3.07
C ARG A 14 1.39 -3.81 2.73
N LEU A 15 1.88 -4.64 3.66
CA LEU A 15 1.71 -6.09 3.62
C LEU A 15 0.27 -6.49 3.97
N ASP A 16 -0.17 -7.61 3.43
CA ASP A 16 -1.44 -8.26 3.77
C ASP A 16 -1.63 -8.45 5.29
N SER A 17 -0.59 -8.86 6.02
CA SER A 17 -0.61 -8.96 7.48
C SER A 17 -0.81 -7.62 8.17
N GLN A 18 -0.13 -6.58 7.73
CA GLN A 18 -0.22 -5.24 8.32
C GLN A 18 -1.58 -4.58 8.04
N ILE A 19 -2.17 -4.86 6.88
CA ILE A 19 -3.51 -4.42 6.54
C ILE A 19 -4.52 -5.16 7.42
N ALA A 20 -4.35 -6.46 7.65
CA ALA A 20 -5.21 -7.22 8.56
C ALA A 20 -5.18 -6.64 9.98
N GLU A 21 -4.00 -6.28 10.48
CA GLU A 21 -3.83 -5.62 11.79
C GLU A 21 -4.50 -4.24 11.85
N GLU A 22 -4.29 -3.36 10.84
CA GLU A 22 -4.84 -2.00 10.85
C GLU A 22 -6.36 -1.97 10.63
N THR A 23 -6.88 -2.85 9.76
CA THR A 23 -8.31 -2.90 9.42
C THR A 23 -9.13 -3.73 10.42
N GLY A 24 -8.48 -4.61 11.18
CA GLY A 24 -9.13 -5.58 12.06
C GLY A 24 -9.82 -6.72 11.29
N VAL A 25 -9.52 -6.88 10.01
CA VAL A 25 -10.10 -7.91 9.12
C VAL A 25 -9.18 -9.13 9.10
N PRO A 26 -9.71 -10.37 9.12
CA PRO A 26 -8.89 -11.56 8.98
C PRO A 26 -8.06 -11.57 7.69
N LEU A 27 -6.83 -12.07 7.76
CA LEU A 27 -5.87 -12.09 6.64
C LEU A 27 -6.46 -12.69 5.34
N ALA A 28 -7.21 -13.78 5.44
CA ALA A 28 -7.85 -14.41 4.29
C ALA A 28 -8.87 -13.47 3.63
N ALA A 29 -9.67 -12.76 4.42
CA ALA A 29 -10.64 -11.80 3.91
C ALA A 29 -9.96 -10.55 3.32
N VAL A 30 -8.82 -10.14 3.86
CA VAL A 30 -7.98 -9.08 3.25
C VAL A 30 -7.51 -9.51 1.86
N ARG A 31 -6.99 -10.73 1.72
CA ARG A 31 -6.50 -11.27 0.43
C ARG A 31 -7.62 -11.37 -0.60
N GLU A 32 -8.80 -11.87 -0.22
CA GLU A 32 -9.97 -11.95 -1.10
C GLU A 32 -10.42 -10.56 -1.58
N ARG A 33 -10.55 -9.59 -0.66
CA ARG A 33 -10.93 -8.21 -1.00
C ARG A 33 -9.88 -7.54 -1.88
N ALA A 34 -8.61 -7.72 -1.56
CA ALA A 34 -7.50 -7.16 -2.33
C ALA A 34 -7.43 -7.76 -3.73
N ALA A 35 -7.73 -9.05 -3.90
CA ALA A 35 -7.82 -9.68 -5.21
C ALA A 35 -8.95 -9.06 -6.06
N GLY A 36 -10.12 -8.81 -5.46
CA GLY A 36 -11.20 -8.08 -6.12
C GLY A 36 -10.79 -6.67 -6.57
N LEU A 37 -10.13 -5.91 -5.70
CA LEU A 37 -9.63 -4.55 -6.01
C LEU A 37 -8.48 -4.55 -7.03
N ALA A 38 -7.65 -5.59 -7.04
CA ALA A 38 -6.60 -5.76 -8.04
C ALA A 38 -7.21 -6.07 -9.41
N ALA A 39 -8.27 -6.89 -9.47
CA ALA A 39 -8.99 -7.21 -10.70
C ALA A 39 -9.66 -5.96 -11.32
N THR A 40 -10.10 -5.00 -10.51
CA THR A 40 -10.61 -3.71 -11.01
C THR A 40 -9.52 -2.71 -11.36
N GLY A 41 -8.25 -3.03 -11.12
CA GLY A 41 -7.11 -2.13 -11.32
C GLY A 41 -6.96 -1.06 -10.25
N ALA A 42 -7.71 -1.11 -9.15
CA ALA A 42 -7.58 -0.16 -8.03
C ALA A 42 -6.32 -0.40 -7.19
N LEU A 43 -5.83 -1.65 -7.16
CA LEU A 43 -4.61 -2.04 -6.47
C LEU A 43 -3.59 -2.65 -7.41
N ILE A 44 -2.32 -2.43 -7.09
CA ILE A 44 -1.20 -3.17 -7.64
C ILE A 44 -0.70 -4.12 -6.55
N THR A 45 -0.57 -5.39 -6.92
CA THR A 45 -0.23 -6.49 -6.02
C THR A 45 1.12 -7.06 -6.42
N CYS A 46 2.02 -7.21 -5.44
CA CYS A 46 3.33 -7.84 -5.61
C CYS A 46 3.48 -9.01 -4.64
N SER A 47 3.84 -10.19 -5.15
CA SER A 47 4.33 -11.29 -4.31
C SER A 47 5.75 -10.97 -3.87
N VAL A 48 5.99 -10.95 -2.55
CA VAL A 48 7.31 -10.64 -1.99
C VAL A 48 7.77 -11.75 -1.07
N THR A 49 9.04 -12.12 -1.17
CA THR A 49 9.71 -12.98 -0.20
C THR A 49 10.51 -12.10 0.74
N ARG A 50 10.23 -12.15 2.04
CA ARG A 50 10.98 -11.46 3.08
C ARG A 50 11.64 -12.48 4.00
N PHE A 51 12.71 -12.08 4.67
CA PHE A 51 13.34 -12.88 5.71
C PHE A 51 13.16 -12.16 7.04
N ALA A 52 12.33 -12.70 7.92
CA ALA A 52 12.10 -12.18 9.25
C ALA A 52 12.85 -13.07 10.24
N ASN A 53 13.85 -12.52 10.93
CA ASN A 53 14.70 -13.26 11.88
C ASN A 53 15.41 -14.50 11.28
N GLY A 54 15.69 -14.49 9.98
CA GLY A 54 16.31 -15.62 9.27
C GLY A 54 15.31 -16.59 8.64
N ASP A 55 14.04 -16.53 9.02
CA ASP A 55 12.98 -17.36 8.43
C ASP A 55 12.40 -16.71 7.17
N ARG A 56 12.22 -17.52 6.13
CA ARG A 56 11.59 -17.12 4.89
C ARG A 56 10.08 -16.93 5.11
N VAL A 57 9.57 -15.76 4.74
CA VAL A 57 8.16 -15.38 4.77
C VAL A 57 7.76 -14.90 3.39
N ASP A 58 6.90 -15.67 2.72
CA ASP A 58 6.26 -15.24 1.48
C ASP A 58 4.96 -14.48 1.82
N ALA A 59 4.86 -13.24 1.35
CA ALA A 59 3.78 -12.32 1.66
C ALA A 59 3.30 -11.55 0.43
N TRP A 60 2.17 -10.87 0.56
CA TRP A 60 1.64 -9.99 -0.47
C TRP A 60 1.82 -8.54 -0.06
N LEU A 61 2.39 -7.75 -0.95
CA LEU A 61 2.55 -6.31 -0.80
C LEU A 61 1.56 -5.62 -1.74
N TYR A 62 0.77 -4.70 -1.20
CA TYR A 62 -0.22 -3.94 -1.95
C TYR A 62 0.15 -2.46 -1.98
N ARG A 63 -0.12 -1.81 -3.12
CA ARG A 63 -0.09 -0.35 -3.29
C ARG A 63 -1.33 0.11 -4.05
N ARG A 64 -1.84 1.30 -3.75
CA ARG A 64 -2.94 1.89 -4.53
C ARG A 64 -2.45 2.29 -5.92
N SER A 65 -3.21 1.94 -6.96
CA SER A 65 -2.96 2.38 -8.33
C SER A 65 -3.08 3.90 -8.45
N GLY A 66 -2.13 4.52 -9.16
CA GLY A 66 -2.15 5.97 -9.40
C GLY A 66 -1.84 6.83 -8.18
N TYR A 67 -1.51 6.25 -7.03
CA TYR A 67 -1.08 7.02 -5.86
C TYR A 67 0.31 7.63 -6.10
N ILE A 68 0.39 8.96 -6.00
CA ILE A 68 1.64 9.71 -6.08
C ILE A 68 2.03 10.09 -4.65
N PRO A 69 3.13 9.54 -4.11
CA PRO A 69 3.53 9.84 -2.73
C PRO A 69 3.87 11.33 -2.58
N PRO A 70 3.68 11.90 -1.37
CA PRO A 70 4.06 13.28 -1.09
C PRO A 70 5.55 13.49 -1.34
N ALA A 71 5.93 14.72 -1.70
CA ALA A 71 7.33 15.05 -1.96
C ALA A 71 8.19 14.75 -0.72
N ALA A 72 9.30 14.03 -0.92
CA ALA A 72 10.20 13.67 0.16
C ALA A 72 10.66 14.92 0.95
N PRO A 73 10.73 14.84 2.29
CA PRO A 73 11.28 15.91 3.12
C PRO A 73 12.68 16.32 2.64
N GLY A 74 12.93 17.62 2.49
CA GLY A 74 14.21 18.15 2.00
C GLY A 74 14.30 18.35 0.48
N ARG A 75 13.29 17.94 -0.29
CA ARG A 75 13.21 18.31 -1.71
C ARG A 75 13.05 19.82 -1.84
N LYS A 76 13.96 20.49 -2.58
CA LYS A 76 13.86 21.93 -2.87
C LYS A 76 12.48 22.25 -3.46
N ALA A 77 11.89 23.36 -3.01
CA ALA A 77 10.60 23.84 -3.53
C ALA A 77 10.66 23.95 -5.06
N LYS A 78 9.56 23.59 -5.74
CA LYS A 78 9.42 23.87 -7.17
C LYS A 78 9.59 25.39 -7.37
N PRO A 79 10.31 25.85 -8.40
CA PRO A 79 10.35 27.27 -8.73
C PRO A 79 8.91 27.78 -8.82
N LYS A 80 8.62 28.93 -8.21
CA LYS A 80 7.32 29.58 -8.41
C LYS A 80 7.22 29.92 -9.89
N THR A 81 6.36 29.24 -10.64
CA THR A 81 6.01 29.69 -11.98
C THR A 81 5.43 31.10 -11.84
N PRO A 82 5.99 32.12 -12.51
CA PRO A 82 5.36 33.43 -12.53
C PRO A 82 3.94 33.26 -13.08
N GLN A 83 2.97 33.70 -12.29
CA GLN A 83 1.58 33.79 -12.72
C GLN A 83 1.55 34.86 -13.82
N ALA A 84 1.24 34.45 -15.04
CA ALA A 84 1.04 35.34 -16.18
C ALA A 84 -0.31 36.07 -16.06
#